data_AF-A0A8T4RBY1-F1
#
_entry.id   AF-A0A8T4RBY1-F1
#
_cell.length_a   1.000
_cell.length_b   1.000
_cell.length_c   1.000
_cell.angle_alpha   90.00
_cell.angle_beta   90.00
_cell.angle_gamma   90.00
#
_symmetry.space_group_name_H-M   'P 1'
#
loop_
_entity.id
_entity.type
_entity.pdbx_description
1 polymer ?
#
loop_
_entity_poly.entity_id
_entity_poly.type
_entity_poly.pdbx_seq_one_letter_code
_entity_poly.pdbx_strand_id
1 'polypeptide(L)'
;MVINFKNNLIKSLKKVDFYQHQEYLLFQEETERTYQNSDALLETYTDIKWKIVKTINEIYSSRLLVPVVLENWLHNINKEDEVSYFLNEVGSNVLSHSQFKAPSKFHLWFGHNGFIIGIEQKGTGFDAEKINSHKLKNNEGAAFEFFRECKSTVFFDNPTEARIVMIMMLFD
;
A
#
# COMPACT_ATOMS: atom_id res chain seq x y z
N MET A 1 15.50 0.17 -9.53
CA MET A 1 14.56 -0.95 -9.78
C MET A 1 13.44 -0.80 -8.77
N VAL A 2 12.23 -0.55 -9.26
CA VAL A 2 11.10 -0.06 -8.46
C VAL A 2 10.45 -1.20 -7.67
N ILE A 3 10.12 -2.29 -8.36
CA ILE A 3 9.72 -3.56 -7.73
C ILE A 3 10.97 -4.33 -7.31
N ASN A 4 11.03 -4.73 -6.03
CA ASN A 4 12.17 -5.43 -5.47
C ASN A 4 11.74 -6.72 -4.73
N PHE A 5 11.72 -7.83 -5.47
CA PHE A 5 11.38 -9.16 -4.94
C PHE A 5 12.43 -9.73 -3.96
N LYS A 6 13.65 -9.18 -3.92
CA LYS A 6 14.69 -9.61 -2.96
C LYS A 6 14.66 -8.82 -1.65
N ASN A 7 13.88 -7.73 -1.62
CA ASN A 7 13.68 -6.95 -0.42
C ASN A 7 12.62 -7.61 0.46
N ASN A 8 12.68 -7.34 1.76
CA ASN A 8 11.69 -7.83 2.71
C ASN A 8 11.53 -6.80 3.84
N LEU A 9 10.50 -7.00 4.66
CA LEU A 9 10.17 -6.06 5.73
C LEU A 9 11.37 -5.78 6.65
N ILE A 10 12.11 -6.81 7.06
CA ILE A 10 13.28 -6.66 7.96
C ILE A 10 14.33 -5.73 7.35
N LYS A 11 14.66 -5.91 6.06
CA LYS A 11 15.63 -5.06 5.36
C LYS A 11 15.11 -3.63 5.22
N SER A 12 13.83 -3.46 4.89
CA SER A 12 13.21 -2.14 4.74
C SER A 12 13.15 -1.38 6.06
N LEU A 13 12.76 -2.04 7.16
CA LEU A 13 12.70 -1.44 8.50
C LEU A 13 14.06 -0.89 8.94
N LYS A 14 15.15 -1.59 8.60
CA LYS A 14 16.51 -1.09 8.85
C LYS A 14 16.84 0.16 8.02
N LYS A 15 16.40 0.22 6.76
CA LYS A 15 16.67 1.36 5.87
C LYS A 15 15.97 2.63 6.32
N VAL A 16 14.69 2.51 6.69
CA VAL A 16 13.91 3.66 7.16
C VAL A 16 14.32 4.10 8.56
N ASP A 17 15.16 3.33 9.27
CA ASP A 17 15.47 3.51 10.69
C ASP A 17 14.19 3.52 11.55
N PHE A 18 13.51 2.37 11.52
CA PHE A 18 12.19 2.16 12.12
C PHE A 18 12.15 2.45 13.62
N TYR A 19 11.11 3.17 14.05
CA TYR A 19 10.85 3.43 15.47
C TYR A 19 9.39 3.21 15.90
N GLN A 20 8.42 3.18 14.97
CA GLN A 20 6.99 3.07 15.33
C GLN A 20 6.18 2.34 14.26
N HIS A 21 5.30 1.44 14.69
CA HIS A 21 4.34 0.75 13.83
C HIS A 21 2.91 1.08 14.23
N GLN A 22 2.03 1.26 13.25
CA GLN A 22 0.61 1.45 13.42
C GLN A 22 -0.18 0.61 12.42
N GLU A 23 -1.29 0.03 12.88
CA GLU A 23 -2.19 -0.77 12.05
C GLU A 23 -3.57 -0.10 11.98
N TYR A 24 -4.22 -0.21 10.83
CA TYR A 24 -5.61 0.18 10.63
C TYR A 24 -6.37 -1.02 10.07
N LEU A 25 -7.31 -1.52 10.87
CA LEU A 25 -8.12 -2.69 10.52
C LEU A 25 -9.32 -2.25 9.69
N LEU A 26 -9.51 -2.86 8.52
CA LEU A 26 -10.71 -2.64 7.70
C LEU A 26 -11.84 -3.57 8.13
N PHE A 27 -11.54 -4.86 8.28
CA PHE A 27 -12.49 -5.85 8.75
C PHE A 27 -11.77 -7.04 9.43
N GLN A 28 -12.42 -7.64 10.42
CA GLN A 28 -11.94 -8.87 11.05
C GLN A 28 -12.54 -10.13 10.44
N GLU A 29 -13.77 -10.07 9.95
CA GLU A 29 -14.49 -11.27 9.54
C GLU A 29 -14.08 -11.70 8.12
N GLU A 30 -13.97 -13.01 7.90
CA GLU A 30 -13.73 -13.60 6.58
C GLU A 30 -15.02 -13.62 5.75
N THR A 31 -15.63 -12.46 5.58
CA THR A 31 -16.85 -12.28 4.80
C THR A 31 -16.50 -11.77 3.41
N GLU A 32 -16.92 -12.50 2.38
CA GLU A 32 -16.73 -12.03 1.00
C GLU A 32 -17.50 -10.72 0.80
N ARG A 33 -16.87 -9.78 0.09
CA ARG A 33 -17.54 -8.55 -0.32
C ARG A 33 -18.73 -8.89 -1.23
N THR A 34 -19.92 -8.51 -0.79
CA THR A 34 -21.18 -8.58 -1.54
C THR A 34 -21.68 -7.18 -1.85
N TYR A 35 -22.71 -7.06 -2.69
CA TYR A 35 -23.36 -5.75 -2.94
C TYR A 35 -23.91 -5.11 -1.65
N GLN A 36 -24.21 -5.89 -0.61
CA GLN A 36 -24.85 -5.42 0.62
C GLN A 36 -23.86 -4.83 1.64
N ASN A 37 -22.62 -5.33 1.67
CA ASN A 37 -21.57 -4.84 2.59
C ASN A 37 -20.50 -3.98 1.87
N SER A 38 -20.60 -3.86 0.53
CA SER A 38 -19.64 -3.10 -0.28
C SER A 38 -19.54 -1.65 0.14
N ASP A 39 -20.67 -0.97 0.39
CA ASP A 39 -20.67 0.46 0.67
C ASP A 39 -19.98 0.77 2.00
N ALA A 40 -20.32 0.02 3.05
CA ALA A 40 -19.69 0.15 4.37
C ALA A 40 -18.19 -0.16 4.35
N LEU A 41 -17.76 -1.17 3.59
CA LEU A 41 -16.34 -1.50 3.40
C LEU A 41 -15.61 -0.39 2.63
N LEU A 42 -16.22 0.18 1.59
CA LEU A 42 -15.64 1.29 0.82
C LEU A 42 -15.54 2.58 1.63
N GLU A 43 -16.53 2.87 2.47
CA GLU A 43 -16.52 4.01 3.39
C GLU A 43 -15.39 3.86 4.41
N THR A 44 -15.31 2.70 5.08
CA THR A 44 -14.23 2.42 6.04
C THR A 44 -12.84 2.47 5.37
N TYR A 45 -12.74 1.97 4.12
CA TYR A 45 -11.51 2.03 3.35
C TYR A 45 -11.09 3.47 3.07
N THR A 46 -12.06 4.31 2.69
CA THR A 46 -11.84 5.73 2.43
C THR A 46 -11.39 6.45 3.70
N ASP A 47 -12.05 6.20 4.83
CA ASP A 47 -11.68 6.77 6.13
C ASP A 47 -10.27 6.39 6.57
N ILE A 48 -9.88 5.12 6.36
CA ILE A 48 -8.53 4.67 6.69
C ILE A 48 -7.49 5.37 5.81
N LYS A 49 -7.75 5.53 4.50
CA LYS A 49 -6.86 6.32 3.61
C LYS A 49 -6.65 7.74 4.14
N TRP A 50 -7.73 8.43 4.52
CA TRP A 50 -7.66 9.77 5.13
C TRP A 50 -6.85 9.77 6.41
N LYS A 51 -7.03 8.77 7.29
CA LYS A 51 -6.26 8.65 8.53
C LYS A 51 -4.78 8.43 8.26
N ILE A 52 -4.42 7.58 7.29
CA ILE A 52 -3.02 7.33 6.91
C ILE A 52 -2.36 8.62 6.41
N VAL A 53 -2.99 9.38 5.49
CA VAL A 53 -2.49 10.71 5.07
C VAL A 53 -2.18 11.57 6.28
N LYS A 54 -3.20 11.75 7.11
CA LYS A 54 -3.16 12.70 8.21
C LYS A 54 -2.06 12.32 9.19
N THR A 55 -1.96 11.04 9.54
CA THR A 55 -0.92 10.56 10.46
C THR A 55 0.49 10.74 9.88
N ILE A 56 0.72 10.47 8.58
CA ILE A 56 2.03 10.70 7.95
C ILE A 56 2.36 12.21 7.97
N ASN A 57 1.42 13.06 7.57
CA ASN A 57 1.62 14.51 7.58
C ASN A 57 1.89 15.02 9.01
N GLU A 58 1.12 14.60 10.01
CA GLU A 58 1.33 15.01 11.41
C GLU A 58 2.73 14.64 11.93
N ILE A 59 3.22 13.43 11.59
CA ILE A 59 4.52 12.95 12.05
C ILE A 59 5.68 13.66 11.36
N TYR A 60 5.58 13.94 10.04
CA TYR A 60 6.73 14.40 9.26
C TYR A 60 6.67 15.87 8.83
N SER A 61 5.51 16.54 8.84
CA SER A 61 5.38 17.97 8.49
C SER A 61 6.26 18.88 9.35
N SER A 62 6.51 18.49 10.61
CA SER A 62 7.38 19.22 11.54
C SER A 62 8.85 18.79 11.48
N ARG A 63 9.17 17.67 10.82
CA ARG A 63 10.51 17.06 10.82
C ARG A 63 11.28 17.30 9.54
N LEU A 64 10.60 17.56 8.43
CA LEU A 64 11.22 17.74 7.12
C LEU A 64 11.30 19.23 6.75
N LEU A 65 12.42 19.62 6.14
CA LEU A 65 12.65 20.97 5.61
C LEU A 65 11.62 21.35 4.54
N VAL A 66 11.14 20.36 3.79
CA VAL A 66 10.01 20.47 2.87
C VAL A 66 8.87 19.62 3.43
N PRO A 67 7.70 20.21 3.74
CA PRO A 67 6.58 19.44 4.23
C PRO A 67 6.19 18.34 3.23
N VAL A 68 6.00 17.13 3.74
CA VAL A 68 5.31 16.07 3.01
C VAL A 68 3.84 16.49 2.93
N VAL A 69 3.42 17.04 1.79
CA VAL A 69 2.04 17.49 1.54
C VAL A 69 1.28 16.38 0.83
N LEU A 70 0.89 15.36 1.60
CA LEU A 70 0.08 14.25 1.09
C LEU A 70 -1.42 14.57 1.03
N GLU A 71 -1.85 15.81 1.29
CA GLU A 71 -3.26 16.20 1.16
C GLU A 71 -3.68 16.36 -0.32
N ASN A 72 -2.72 16.66 -1.19
CA ASN A 72 -2.94 16.68 -2.65
C ASN A 72 -3.30 15.29 -3.22
N TRP A 73 -3.02 14.24 -2.45
CA TRP A 73 -3.37 12.85 -2.72
C TRP A 73 -4.85 12.68 -3.00
N LEU A 74 -5.69 13.11 -2.06
CA LEU A 74 -7.08 12.66 -1.98
C LEU A 74 -7.99 13.42 -2.95
N HIS A 75 -7.52 14.56 -3.43
CA HIS A 75 -8.24 15.39 -4.37
C HIS A 75 -7.84 15.14 -5.84
N ASN A 76 -6.98 14.15 -6.13
CA ASN A 76 -6.52 13.82 -7.49
C ASN A 76 -5.86 15.01 -8.22
N ILE A 77 -5.32 15.98 -7.47
CA ILE A 77 -4.79 17.23 -8.03
C ILE A 77 -3.36 17.02 -8.56
N ASN A 78 -2.59 16.10 -7.97
CA ASN A 78 -1.22 15.83 -8.38
C ASN A 78 -1.04 14.36 -8.82
N LYS A 79 -0.75 14.15 -10.11
CA LYS A 79 -0.50 12.83 -10.69
C LYS A 79 0.86 12.24 -10.31
N GLU A 80 1.73 13.02 -9.69
CA GLU A 80 3.06 12.59 -9.25
C GLU A 80 3.07 12.02 -7.82
N ASP A 81 1.93 11.99 -7.13
CA ASP A 81 1.82 11.47 -5.77
C ASP A 81 1.69 9.93 -5.76
N GLU A 82 2.81 9.27 -5.46
CA GLU A 82 2.92 7.81 -5.48
C GLU A 82 2.21 7.11 -4.33
N VAL A 83 2.12 7.75 -3.17
CA VAL A 83 1.40 7.19 -2.02
C VAL A 83 -0.08 7.07 -2.36
N SER A 84 -0.59 8.08 -3.07
CA SER A 84 -1.96 8.15 -3.51
C SER A 84 -2.36 7.06 -4.46
N TYR A 85 -1.53 6.95 -5.48
CA TYR A 85 -1.73 6.01 -6.55
C TYR A 85 -1.60 4.60 -5.98
N PHE A 86 -0.61 4.35 -5.11
CA PHE A 86 -0.47 3.08 -4.39
C PHE A 86 -1.74 2.71 -3.61
N LEU A 87 -2.28 3.63 -2.81
CA LEU A 87 -3.46 3.35 -1.98
C LEU A 87 -4.76 3.26 -2.77
N ASN A 88 -4.84 3.81 -3.97
CA ASN A 88 -6.01 3.59 -4.84
C ASN A 88 -5.86 2.30 -5.67
N GLU A 89 -4.68 2.03 -6.20
CA GLU A 89 -4.43 0.90 -7.10
C GLU A 89 -4.34 -0.44 -6.40
N VAL A 90 -3.65 -0.51 -5.25
CA VAL A 90 -3.58 -1.78 -4.52
C VAL A 90 -4.98 -2.17 -4.05
N GLY A 91 -5.76 -1.18 -3.60
CA GLY A 91 -7.17 -1.31 -3.23
C GLY A 91 -8.07 -1.81 -4.36
N SER A 92 -7.80 -1.41 -5.59
CA SER A 92 -8.69 -1.66 -6.73
C SER A 92 -8.27 -2.87 -7.58
N ASN A 93 -6.96 -3.12 -7.70
CA ASN A 93 -6.40 -3.99 -8.75
C ASN A 93 -5.57 -5.16 -8.25
N VAL A 94 -4.84 -5.03 -7.12
CA VAL A 94 -4.12 -6.18 -6.54
C VAL A 94 -5.09 -7.16 -5.87
N LEU A 95 -6.15 -6.62 -5.26
CA LEU A 95 -7.12 -7.38 -4.48
C LEU A 95 -8.15 -8.13 -5.34
N SER A 96 -8.07 -8.02 -6.66
CA SER A 96 -8.76 -8.91 -7.60
C SER A 96 -8.40 -10.39 -7.34
N HIS A 97 -7.18 -10.65 -6.85
CA HIS A 97 -6.72 -11.99 -6.45
C HIS A 97 -7.02 -12.34 -4.99
N SER A 98 -7.53 -11.40 -4.19
CA SER A 98 -7.88 -11.65 -2.79
C SER A 98 -9.17 -12.47 -2.73
N GLN A 99 -9.19 -13.49 -1.87
CA GLN A 99 -10.38 -14.34 -1.67
C GLN A 99 -11.61 -13.51 -1.28
N PHE A 100 -11.42 -12.42 -0.55
CA PHE A 100 -12.50 -11.57 -0.04
C PHE A 100 -12.70 -10.27 -0.82
N LYS A 101 -11.95 -10.07 -1.92
CA LYS A 101 -12.02 -8.91 -2.84
C LYS A 101 -11.89 -7.55 -2.15
N ALA A 102 -11.18 -7.51 -1.02
CA ALA A 102 -10.97 -6.33 -0.19
C ALA A 102 -9.72 -6.51 0.70
N PRO A 103 -9.01 -5.42 1.07
CA PRO A 103 -7.89 -5.51 1.98
C PRO A 103 -8.39 -5.65 3.42
N SER A 104 -7.75 -6.49 4.23
CA SER A 104 -8.15 -6.69 5.62
C SER A 104 -7.58 -5.62 6.55
N LYS A 105 -6.35 -5.18 6.27
CA LYS A 105 -5.57 -4.33 7.17
C LYS A 105 -4.58 -3.47 6.40
N PHE A 106 -4.34 -2.28 6.91
CA PHE A 106 -3.23 -1.44 6.52
C PHE A 106 -2.19 -1.40 7.63
N HIS A 107 -0.94 -1.39 7.22
CA HIS A 107 0.24 -1.29 8.07
C HIS A 107 0.98 -0.01 7.73
N LEU A 108 1.47 0.68 8.76
CA LEU A 108 2.23 1.90 8.62
C LEU A 108 3.43 1.84 9.55
N TRP A 109 4.61 1.67 8.98
CA TRP A 109 5.88 1.66 9.71
C TRP A 109 6.59 2.99 9.50
N PHE A 110 6.81 3.71 10.59
CA PHE A 110 7.53 4.97 10.62
C PHE A 110 8.98 4.74 11.00
N GLY A 111 9.86 5.41 10.28
CA GLY A 111 11.26 5.52 10.62
C GLY A 111 11.77 6.96 10.47
N HIS A 112 13.00 7.21 10.91
CA HIS A 112 13.60 8.54 10.81
C HIS A 112 13.93 8.93 9.37
N ASN A 113 14.29 7.96 8.52
CA ASN A 113 14.71 8.19 7.14
C ASN A 113 13.58 7.98 6.12
N GLY A 114 12.37 7.68 6.58
CA GLY A 114 11.26 7.36 5.68
C GLY A 114 10.16 6.58 6.37
N PHE A 115 9.23 6.06 5.58
CA PHE A 115 8.14 5.22 6.06
C PHE A 115 7.83 4.09 5.08
N ILE A 116 7.09 3.10 5.55
CA ILE A 116 6.59 1.97 4.77
C ILE A 116 5.09 1.88 4.97
N ILE A 117 4.34 1.73 3.87
CA ILE A 117 2.91 1.42 3.89
C ILE A 117 2.75 -0.01 3.40
N GLY A 118 2.06 -0.84 4.17
CA GLY A 118 1.68 -2.20 3.79
C GLY A 118 0.17 -2.32 3.67
N ILE A 119 -0.30 -3.05 2.66
CA ILE A 119 -1.72 -3.36 2.48
C ILE A 119 -1.84 -4.87 2.48
N GLU A 120 -2.53 -5.39 3.49
CA GLU A 120 -2.72 -6.81 3.72
C GLU A 120 -4.07 -7.27 3.16
N GLN A 121 -4.08 -8.45 2.57
CA GLN A 121 -5.27 -9.20 2.22
C GLN A 121 -5.40 -10.46 3.08
N LYS A 122 -6.64 -10.93 3.24
CA LYS A 122 -6.93 -12.26 3.81
C LYS A 122 -7.11 -13.31 2.71
N GLY A 123 -6.88 -14.56 3.08
CA GLY A 123 -7.04 -15.73 2.22
C GLY A 123 -5.78 -16.08 1.43
N THR A 124 -5.97 -16.65 0.25
CA THR A 124 -4.88 -17.09 -0.64
C THR A 124 -4.07 -15.89 -1.15
N GLY A 125 -2.74 -16.01 -1.09
CA GLY A 125 -1.84 -15.02 -1.69
C GLY A 125 -1.80 -15.12 -3.22
N PHE A 126 -1.03 -14.24 -3.86
CA PHE A 126 -0.81 -14.27 -5.31
C PHE A 126 0.67 -14.28 -5.68
N ASP A 127 0.99 -14.80 -6.86
CA ASP A 127 2.37 -14.84 -7.37
C ASP A 127 2.72 -13.50 -8.04
N ALA A 128 3.31 -12.59 -7.26
CA ALA A 128 3.71 -11.26 -7.71
C ALA A 128 4.83 -11.31 -8.76
N GLU A 129 5.73 -12.29 -8.67
CA GLU A 129 6.80 -12.48 -9.66
C GLU A 129 6.23 -12.87 -11.02
N LYS A 130 5.28 -13.80 -11.02
CA LYS A 130 4.59 -14.25 -12.24
C LYS A 130 3.77 -13.12 -12.86
N ILE A 131 2.97 -12.40 -12.07
CA ILE A 131 2.16 -11.27 -12.58
C ILE A 131 3.07 -10.21 -13.22
N ASN A 132 4.18 -9.86 -12.56
CA ASN A 132 5.09 -8.86 -13.08
C ASN A 132 5.83 -9.33 -14.34
N SER A 133 6.35 -10.56 -14.34
CA SER A 133 7.11 -11.10 -15.48
C SER A 133 6.26 -11.30 -16.72
N HIS A 134 5.00 -11.73 -16.55
CA HIS A 134 4.09 -12.02 -17.66
C HIS A 134 3.22 -10.82 -18.08
N LYS A 135 3.32 -9.68 -17.39
CA LYS A 135 2.55 -8.44 -17.66
C LYS A 135 1.04 -8.71 -17.83
N LEU A 136 0.46 -9.50 -16.93
CA LEU A 136 -0.96 -9.86 -17.01
C LEU A 136 -1.85 -8.58 -16.96
N LYS A 137 -2.70 -8.36 -17.97
CA LYS A 137 -3.61 -7.20 -18.22
C LYS A 137 -5.08 -7.67 -18.18
N ASN A 138 -6.14 -6.91 -17.93
CA ASN A 138 -6.38 -5.50 -17.57
C ASN A 138 -7.18 -5.36 -16.25
N ASN A 139 -7.56 -6.47 -15.59
CA ASN A 139 -8.33 -6.47 -14.34
C ASN A 139 -7.58 -7.10 -13.15
N GLU A 140 -6.42 -7.71 -13.42
CA GLU A 140 -5.69 -8.57 -12.47
C GLU A 140 -4.25 -8.11 -12.21
N GLY A 141 -3.88 -6.91 -12.66
CA GLY A 141 -2.49 -6.45 -12.61
C GLY A 141 -2.24 -4.98 -12.97
N ALA A 142 -3.28 -4.15 -13.07
CA ALA A 142 -3.12 -2.73 -13.40
C ALA A 142 -2.26 -1.99 -12.36
N ALA A 143 -2.35 -2.35 -11.08
CA ALA A 143 -1.47 -1.83 -10.04
C ALA A 143 0.03 -2.12 -10.30
N PHE A 144 0.36 -3.21 -10.99
CA PHE A 144 1.75 -3.51 -11.34
C PHE A 144 2.31 -2.58 -12.42
N GLU A 145 1.46 -1.92 -13.22
CA GLU A 145 1.91 -0.86 -14.12
C GLU A 145 2.46 0.31 -13.33
N PHE A 146 1.71 0.77 -12.33
CA PHE A 146 2.20 1.76 -11.38
C PHE A 146 3.45 1.29 -10.63
N PHE A 147 3.47 0.06 -10.11
CA PHE A 147 4.64 -0.45 -9.38
C PHE A 147 5.91 -0.49 -10.24
N ARG A 148 5.80 -0.53 -11.58
CA ARG A 148 6.95 -0.49 -12.49
C ARG A 148 7.47 0.93 -12.72
N GLU A 149 6.64 1.94 -12.49
CA GLU A 149 6.89 3.33 -12.90
C GLU A 149 7.13 4.28 -11.73
N CYS A 150 6.75 3.92 -10.50
CA CYS A 150 6.99 4.77 -9.34
C CYS A 150 8.50 4.87 -8.99
N LYS A 151 8.87 5.87 -8.20
CA LYS A 151 10.22 6.14 -7.69
C LYS A 151 10.46 5.36 -6.40
N SER A 152 9.41 5.20 -5.61
CA SER A 152 9.42 4.46 -4.34
C SER A 152 9.71 2.97 -4.54
N THR A 153 10.20 2.29 -3.51
CA THR A 153 10.47 0.85 -3.61
C THR A 153 9.23 0.05 -3.25
N VAL A 154 8.70 -0.73 -4.18
CA VAL A 154 7.62 -1.70 -3.94
C VAL A 154 8.20 -3.09 -3.67
N PHE A 155 7.72 -3.77 -2.63
CA PHE A 155 8.14 -5.12 -2.27
C PHE A 155 7.00 -5.89 -1.61
N PHE A 156 7.20 -7.20 -1.42
CA PHE A 156 6.16 -8.12 -0.97
C PHE A 156 6.65 -8.90 0.25
N ASP A 157 5.72 -9.40 1.06
CA ASP A 157 6.02 -10.26 2.21
C ASP A 157 6.56 -11.61 1.76
N ASN A 158 5.90 -12.22 0.76
CA ASN A 158 6.35 -13.41 0.05
C ASN A 158 6.07 -13.24 -1.45
N PRO A 159 7.07 -13.01 -2.32
CA PRO A 159 6.85 -12.73 -3.74
C PRO A 159 6.03 -13.77 -4.53
N THR A 160 6.08 -15.06 -4.16
CA THR A 160 5.34 -16.13 -4.87
C THR A 160 3.98 -16.44 -4.26
N GLU A 161 3.70 -15.92 -3.06
CA GLU A 161 2.43 -16.09 -2.34
C GLU A 161 2.10 -14.82 -1.55
N ALA A 162 2.10 -13.68 -2.24
CA ALA A 162 2.05 -12.37 -1.62
C ALA A 162 0.69 -12.14 -0.95
N ARG A 163 0.73 -11.73 0.32
CA ARG A 163 -0.46 -11.30 1.08
C ARG A 163 -0.35 -9.86 1.53
N ILE A 164 0.85 -9.30 1.51
CA ILE A 164 1.08 -7.89 1.81
C ILE A 164 1.89 -7.28 0.68
N VAL A 165 1.31 -6.25 0.05
CA VAL A 165 2.07 -5.35 -0.83
C VAL A 165 2.56 -4.18 0.00
N MET A 166 3.84 -3.88 -0.10
CA MET A 166 4.47 -2.80 0.64
C MET A 166 5.11 -1.80 -0.32
N ILE A 167 4.98 -0.52 0.01
CA ILE A 167 5.74 0.57 -0.62
C ILE A 167 6.59 1.22 0.47
N MET A 168 7.88 1.41 0.18
CA MET A 168 8.82 2.13 1.03
C MET A 168 9.19 3.45 0.36
N MET A 169 8.98 4.53 1.10
CA MET A 169 9.41 5.87 0.74
C MET A 169 10.53 6.29 1.69
N LEU A 170 11.63 6.77 1.11
CA LEU A 170 12.74 7.36 1.85
C LEU A 170 12.70 8.87 1.66
N PHE A 171 13.10 9.61 2.68
CA PHE A 171 13.34 11.04 2.57
C PHE A 171 14.75 11.26 2.01
N ASP A 172 14.85 12.09 0.97
CA ASP A 172 16.13 12.54 0.43
C ASP A 172 16.73 13.67 1.28
#